data_AF-A0A4C2EN18-F1
#
_entry.id   AF-A0A4C2EN18-F1
#
_cell.length_a   1.000
_cell.length_b   1.000
_cell.length_c   1.000
_cell.angle_alpha   90.00
_cell.angle_beta   90.00
_cell.angle_gamma   90.00
#
_symmetry.space_group_name_H-M   'P 1'
#
loop_
_entity.id
_entity.type
_entity.pdbx_description
1 polymer ?
#
loop_
_entity_poly.entity_id
_entity_poly.type
_entity_poly.pdbx_seq_one_letter_code
_entity_poly.pdbx_strand_id
1 'polypeptide(L)'
;MSRNSFLSDRRGVSPAVTQALTIGITSLLVTGLLIGGSQMVDSQRERVTEEALENVGDGIARDLIRLDAFNTESLNSSVSFRATYPERIADQSYNVEVSPDTSRTRLYVNASGLNRYAVVRFENETNVCSSVVSSGPLAVSYNATADCLEVSG
;
A
#
# COMPACT_ATOMS: atom_id res chain seq x y z
N MET A 1 -39.47 -51.38 54.64
CA MET A 1 -38.98 -50.12 55.24
C MET A 1 -37.71 -49.75 54.48
N SER A 2 -37.69 -48.77 53.59
CA SER A 2 -37.65 -47.29 53.78
C SER A 2 -36.30 -46.81 53.20
N ARG A 3 -36.21 -46.43 51.93
CA ARG A 3 -36.39 -45.10 51.31
C ARG A 3 -35.13 -44.22 51.36
N ASN A 4 -34.69 -43.80 50.16
CA ASN A 4 -33.83 -42.64 49.81
C ASN A 4 -32.37 -42.69 50.29
N SER A 5 -31.35 -42.24 49.55
CA SER A 5 -31.30 -41.08 48.65
C SER A 5 -30.12 -41.18 47.67
N PHE A 6 -30.40 -41.36 46.37
CA PHE A 6 -29.48 -40.98 45.29
C PHE A 6 -29.62 -39.50 44.89
N LEU A 7 -30.17 -38.65 45.77
CA LEU A 7 -30.74 -37.35 45.39
C LEU A 7 -29.91 -36.10 45.73
N SER A 8 -28.65 -36.19 46.19
CA SER A 8 -27.89 -34.95 46.40
C SER A 8 -26.37 -35.07 46.28
N ASP A 9 -25.86 -35.54 45.13
CA ASP A 9 -24.50 -35.15 44.74
C ASP A 9 -24.52 -33.77 44.05
N ARG A 10 -24.95 -32.75 44.79
CA ARG A 10 -24.84 -31.34 44.39
C ARG A 10 -23.45 -30.77 44.70
N ARG A 11 -22.49 -31.60 45.11
CA ARG A 11 -21.14 -31.18 45.52
C ARG A 11 -20.11 -31.39 44.41
N GLY A 12 -20.34 -32.29 43.44
CA GLY A 12 -19.51 -32.43 42.24
C GLY A 12 -19.70 -31.34 41.15
N VAL A 13 -20.78 -30.57 41.20
CA VAL A 13 -21.08 -29.54 40.19
C VAL A 13 -20.31 -28.23 40.39
N SER A 14 -19.93 -27.87 41.62
CA SER A 14 -19.25 -26.60 41.90
C SER A 14 -17.87 -26.46 41.26
N PRO A 15 -16.99 -27.49 41.31
CA PRO A 15 -15.69 -27.44 40.64
C PRO A 15 -15.83 -27.42 39.11
N ALA A 16 -16.70 -28.28 38.55
CA ALA A 16 -16.90 -28.39 37.11
C ALA A 16 -17.47 -27.10 36.50
N VAL A 17 -18.46 -26.49 37.16
CA VAL A 17 -19.06 -25.22 36.70
C VAL A 17 -18.06 -24.07 36.81
N THR A 18 -17.25 -24.03 37.87
CA THR A 18 -16.22 -22.99 38.02
C THR A 18 -15.17 -23.11 36.92
N GLN A 19 -14.70 -24.33 36.63
CA GLN A 19 -13.75 -24.58 35.55
C GLN A 19 -14.35 -24.21 34.18
N ALA A 20 -15.60 -24.58 33.93
CA ALA A 20 -16.31 -24.24 32.70
C ALA A 20 -16.46 -22.72 32.53
N LEU A 21 -16.76 -21.99 33.61
CA LEU A 21 -16.85 -20.53 33.61
C LEU A 21 -15.49 -19.90 33.31
N THR A 22 -14.40 -20.36 33.95
CA THR A 22 -13.05 -19.87 33.69
C THR A 22 -12.67 -20.11 32.22
N ILE A 23 -12.89 -21.32 31.71
CA ILE A 23 -12.63 -21.63 30.30
C ILE A 23 -13.46 -20.71 29.40
N GLY A 24 -14.75 -20.54 29.68
CA GLY A 24 -15.64 -19.67 28.92
C GLY A 24 -15.14 -18.22 28.85
N ILE A 25 -14.75 -17.63 29.99
CA ILE A 25 -14.21 -16.27 30.03
C ILE A 25 -12.88 -16.18 29.27
N THR A 26 -11.95 -17.13 29.49
CA THR A 26 -10.66 -17.12 28.76
C THR A 26 -10.86 -17.26 27.26
N SER A 27 -11.77 -18.12 26.80
CA SER A 27 -12.09 -18.26 25.39
C SER A 27 -12.64 -16.97 24.79
N LEU A 28 -13.52 -16.26 25.51
CA LEU A 28 -14.04 -14.96 25.07
C LEU A 28 -12.92 -13.91 24.99
N LEU A 29 -12.04 -13.84 25.98
CA LEU A 29 -10.91 -12.92 26.00
C LEU A 29 -9.93 -13.20 24.85
N VAL A 30 -9.57 -14.46 24.64
CA VAL A 30 -8.68 -14.87 23.53
C VAL A 30 -9.32 -14.55 22.19
N THR A 31 -10.61 -14.85 22.02
CA THR A 31 -11.34 -14.53 20.78
C THR A 31 -11.35 -13.02 20.52
N GLY A 32 -11.66 -12.22 21.55
CA GLY A 32 -11.62 -10.76 21.45
C GLY A 32 -10.24 -10.23 21.09
N LEU A 33 -9.19 -10.76 21.71
CA LEU A 33 -7.80 -10.40 21.41
C LEU A 33 -7.40 -10.76 19.98
N LEU A 34 -7.77 -11.95 19.51
CA LEU A 34 -7.46 -12.39 18.14
C LEU A 34 -8.15 -11.49 17.11
N ILE A 35 -9.42 -11.16 17.31
CA ILE A 35 -10.16 -10.26 16.42
C ILE A 35 -9.54 -8.86 16.43
N GLY A 36 -9.28 -8.30 17.61
CA GLY A 36 -8.67 -6.97 17.74
C GLY A 36 -7.26 -6.90 17.16
N GLY A 37 -6.44 -7.93 17.40
CA GLY A 37 -5.09 -8.04 16.86
C GLY A 37 -5.09 -8.17 15.34
N SER A 38 -6.04 -8.91 14.77
CA SER A 38 -6.16 -9.06 13.30
C SER A 38 -6.44 -7.71 12.64
N GLN A 39 -7.41 -6.95 13.15
CA GLN A 39 -7.72 -5.61 12.62
C GLN A 39 -6.52 -4.65 12.70
N MET A 40 -5.76 -4.71 13.80
CA MET A 40 -4.55 -3.90 13.96
C MET A 40 -3.48 -4.26 12.92
N VAL A 41 -3.27 -5.54 12.62
CA VAL A 41 -2.32 -5.99 11.59
C VAL A 41 -2.76 -5.55 10.21
N ASP A 42 -4.04 -5.70 9.87
CA ASP A 42 -4.59 -5.27 8.59
C ASP A 42 -4.39 -3.77 8.36
N SER A 43 -4.69 -2.95 9.39
CA SER A 43 -4.48 -1.49 9.31
C SER A 43 -3.01 -1.09 9.14
N GLN A 44 -2.08 -1.83 9.76
CA GLN A 44 -0.65 -1.59 9.59
C GLN A 44 -0.21 -1.96 8.17
N ARG A 45 -0.68 -3.10 7.66
CA ARG A 45 -0.36 -3.55 6.30
C ARG A 45 -0.85 -2.54 5.25
N GLU A 46 -2.05 -2.00 5.45
CA GLU A 46 -2.61 -0.95 4.60
C GLU A 46 -1.73 0.31 4.59
N ARG A 47 -1.38 0.82 5.77
CA ARG A 47 -0.52 2.01 5.89
C ARG A 47 0.84 1.83 5.23
N VAL A 48 1.49 0.68 5.44
CA VAL A 48 2.78 0.37 4.82
C VAL A 48 2.65 0.28 3.30
N THR A 49 1.52 -0.21 2.78
CA THR A 49 1.24 -0.25 1.34
C THR A 49 1.12 1.16 0.76
N GLU A 50 0.37 2.05 1.41
CA GLU A 50 0.22 3.44 0.99
C GLU A 50 1.56 4.19 1.00
N GLU A 51 2.33 4.04 2.08
CA GLU A 51 3.66 4.66 2.21
C GLU A 51 4.64 4.15 1.15
N ALA A 52 4.58 2.85 0.82
CA ALA A 52 5.39 2.30 -0.26
C ALA A 52 4.98 2.86 -1.64
N LEU A 53 3.68 3.03 -1.90
CA LEU A 53 3.18 3.65 -3.14
C LEU A 53 3.61 5.12 -3.24
N GLU A 54 3.53 5.85 -2.13
CA GLU A 54 3.97 7.25 -2.03
C GLU A 54 5.46 7.38 -2.28
N ASN A 55 6.28 6.52 -1.66
CA ASN A 55 7.74 6.51 -1.89
C ASN A 55 8.12 6.23 -3.34
N VAL A 56 7.40 5.33 -4.04
CA VAL A 56 7.60 5.11 -5.48
C VAL A 56 7.23 6.35 -6.28
N GLY A 57 6.08 6.96 -5.98
CA GLY A 57 5.66 8.20 -6.64
C GLY A 57 6.65 9.34 -6.42
N ASP A 58 7.14 9.51 -5.20
CA ASP A 58 8.13 10.51 -4.81
C ASP A 58 9.46 10.28 -5.53
N GLY A 59 9.88 9.03 -5.66
CA GLY A 59 11.07 8.66 -6.41
C GLY A 59 10.97 9.06 -7.88
N ILE A 60 9.86 8.71 -8.54
CA ILE A 60 9.61 9.05 -9.95
C ILE A 60 9.52 10.57 -10.13
N ALA A 61 8.80 11.26 -9.26
CA ALA A 61 8.70 12.73 -9.30
C ALA A 61 10.07 13.39 -9.14
N ARG A 62 10.92 12.90 -8.22
CA ARG A 62 12.29 13.41 -8.06
C ARG A 62 13.15 13.18 -9.29
N ASP A 63 13.01 12.05 -9.95
CA ASP A 63 13.78 11.76 -11.17
C ASP A 63 13.30 12.60 -12.35
N LEU A 64 11.99 12.88 -12.44
CA LEU A 64 11.42 13.86 -13.38
C LEU A 64 11.96 15.27 -13.12
N ILE A 65 11.92 15.75 -11.86
CA ILE A 65 12.45 17.08 -11.48
C ILE A 65 13.95 17.18 -11.77
N ARG A 66 14.72 16.12 -11.52
CA ARG A 66 16.16 16.10 -11.84
C ARG A 66 16.41 16.19 -13.33
N LEU A 67 15.60 15.53 -14.14
CA LEU A 67 15.71 15.57 -15.60
C LEU A 67 15.27 16.94 -16.14
N ASP A 68 14.26 17.55 -15.53
CA ASP A 68 13.80 18.91 -15.81
C ASP A 68 14.87 19.97 -15.49
N ALA A 69 15.62 19.80 -14.39
CA ALA A 69 16.72 20.68 -14.03
C ALA A 69 17.93 20.57 -14.98
N PHE A 70 18.04 19.48 -15.76
CA PHE A 70 18.95 19.43 -16.89
C PHE A 70 18.33 20.28 -18.02
N ASN A 71 19.09 21.22 -18.58
CA ASN A 71 18.61 22.10 -19.65
C ASN A 71 18.30 21.30 -20.94
N THR A 72 17.15 20.65 -20.96
CA THR A 72 16.62 19.77 -22.02
C THR A 72 16.33 20.55 -23.29
N GLU A 73 15.97 21.84 -23.19
CA GLU A 73 15.78 22.73 -24.34
C GLU A 73 17.04 22.87 -25.21
N SER A 74 18.23 22.72 -24.61
CA SER A 74 19.51 22.77 -25.34
C SER A 74 19.96 21.42 -25.90
N LEU A 75 19.26 20.32 -25.57
CA LEU A 75 19.64 18.97 -25.94
C LEU A 75 18.97 18.55 -27.26
N ASN A 76 19.79 18.29 -28.28
CA ASN A 76 19.33 17.70 -29.55
C ASN A 76 19.17 16.16 -29.48
N SER A 77 19.27 15.56 -28.29
CA SER A 77 19.28 14.11 -28.08
C SER A 77 18.49 13.72 -26.85
N SER A 78 17.75 12.60 -26.91
CA SER A 78 17.05 12.04 -25.75
C SER A 78 18.01 11.61 -24.64
N VAL A 79 17.71 12.07 -23.42
CA VAL A 79 18.37 11.62 -22.19
C VAL A 79 17.37 10.78 -21.40
N SER A 80 17.82 9.61 -20.96
CA SER A 80 17.02 8.68 -20.16
C SER A 80 17.72 8.39 -18.83
N PHE A 81 16.99 8.50 -17.73
CA PHE A 81 17.40 8.00 -16.43
C PHE A 81 16.64 6.71 -16.13
N ARG A 82 17.39 5.63 -15.86
CA ARG A 82 16.79 4.36 -15.47
C ARG A 82 16.87 4.24 -13.96
N ALA A 83 15.72 4.38 -13.31
CA ALA A 83 15.59 4.19 -11.88
C ALA A 83 15.04 2.79 -11.60
N THR A 84 15.54 2.15 -10.54
CA THR A 84 15.03 0.85 -10.11
C THR A 84 14.01 1.09 -9.01
N TYR A 85 12.75 0.78 -9.30
CA TYR A 85 11.67 0.75 -8.30
C TYR A 85 11.27 -0.70 -8.04
N PRO A 86 10.65 -0.99 -6.89
CA PRO A 86 10.09 -2.31 -6.63
C PRO A 86 9.11 -2.70 -7.75
N GLU A 87 9.17 -3.94 -8.24
CA GLU A 87 8.19 -4.42 -9.24
C GLU A 87 6.81 -4.69 -8.62
N ARG A 88 6.77 -4.86 -7.30
CA ARG A 88 5.57 -5.20 -6.53
C ARG A 88 5.56 -4.50 -5.18
N ILE A 89 4.36 -4.15 -4.72
CA ILE A 89 4.09 -3.63 -3.38
C ILE A 89 2.98 -4.51 -2.78
N ALA A 90 3.21 -5.01 -1.56
CA ALA A 90 2.29 -5.95 -0.90
C ALA A 90 1.91 -7.18 -1.78
N ASP A 91 2.87 -7.65 -2.58
CA ASP A 91 2.74 -8.74 -3.57
C ASP A 91 1.74 -8.45 -4.72
N GLN A 92 1.47 -7.17 -4.97
CA GLN A 92 0.63 -6.71 -6.07
C GLN A 92 1.44 -5.84 -7.03
N SER A 93 1.14 -5.96 -8.32
CA SER A 93 1.60 -4.98 -9.30
C SER A 93 0.91 -3.64 -9.06
N TYR A 94 1.53 -2.57 -9.55
CA TYR A 94 0.95 -1.24 -9.52
C TYR A 94 1.04 -0.59 -10.90
N ASN A 95 0.22 0.42 -11.14
CA ASN A 95 0.29 1.26 -12.33
C ASN A 95 0.68 2.66 -11.92
N VAL A 96 1.58 3.25 -12.71
CA VAL A 96 1.98 4.65 -12.62
C VAL A 96 1.25 5.39 -13.72
N GLU A 97 0.42 6.35 -13.34
CA GLU A 97 -0.28 7.23 -14.25
C GLU A 97 0.21 8.67 -14.02
N VAL A 98 0.74 9.25 -15.09
CA VAL A 98 1.20 10.64 -15.10
C VAL A 98 0.11 11.46 -15.79
N SER A 99 -0.41 12.44 -15.07
CA SER A 99 -1.40 13.39 -15.59
C SER A 99 -0.83 14.81 -15.49
N PRO A 100 -0.45 15.43 -16.62
CA PRO A 100 -0.08 16.84 -16.61
C PRO A 100 -1.27 17.70 -16.20
N ASP A 101 -1.01 18.73 -15.42
CA ASP A 101 -1.98 19.75 -15.00
C ASP A 101 -1.30 21.12 -15.16
N THR A 102 -2.08 22.11 -15.57
CA THR A 102 -1.66 23.50 -15.79
C THR A 102 -0.91 24.17 -14.64
N SER A 103 -1.06 23.67 -13.41
CA SER A 103 -0.44 24.24 -12.21
C SER A 103 0.61 23.33 -11.56
N ARG A 104 0.30 22.03 -11.43
CA ARG A 104 1.18 21.02 -10.81
C ARG A 104 0.89 19.65 -11.38
N THR A 105 1.85 19.06 -12.07
CA THR A 105 1.74 17.70 -12.59
C THR A 105 1.42 16.72 -11.47
N ARG A 106 0.48 15.81 -11.73
CA ARG A 106 0.03 14.80 -10.78
C ARG A 106 0.51 13.44 -11.22
N LEU A 107 1.11 12.71 -10.29
CA LEU A 107 1.52 11.33 -10.45
C LEU A 107 0.65 10.44 -9.56
N TYR A 108 -0.10 9.56 -10.18
CA TYR A 108 -0.91 8.55 -9.51
C TYR A 108 -0.18 7.22 -9.51
N VAL A 109 -0.02 6.61 -8.35
CA VAL A 109 0.54 5.26 -8.23
C VAL A 109 -0.54 4.37 -7.62
N ASN A 110 -1.11 3.46 -8.41
CA ASN A 110 -2.28 2.67 -8.04
C ASN A 110 -1.93 1.18 -7.94
N ALA A 111 -2.13 0.58 -6.77
CA ALA A 111 -1.98 -0.86 -6.57
C ALA A 111 -3.18 -1.60 -7.18
N SER A 112 -2.94 -2.34 -8.28
CA SER A 112 -4.00 -2.93 -9.12
C SER A 112 -4.96 -3.86 -8.36
N GLY A 113 -4.48 -4.49 -7.27
CA GLY A 113 -5.26 -5.44 -6.47
C GLY A 113 -5.83 -4.91 -5.16
N LEU A 114 -5.49 -3.68 -4.73
CA LEU A 114 -5.77 -3.23 -3.34
C LEU A 114 -6.73 -2.03 -3.25
N ASN A 115 -7.18 -1.44 -4.37
CA ASN A 115 -7.95 -0.19 -4.39
C ASN A 115 -7.29 0.88 -3.49
N ARG A 116 -5.97 1.01 -3.60
CA ARG A 116 -5.16 1.97 -2.87
C ARG A 116 -4.27 2.69 -3.86
N TYR A 117 -4.13 3.99 -3.65
CA TYR A 117 -3.38 4.85 -4.53
C TYR A 117 -2.65 5.93 -3.72
N ALA A 118 -1.47 6.32 -4.22
CA ALA A 118 -0.78 7.52 -3.77
C ALA A 118 -0.86 8.59 -4.86
N VAL A 119 -0.90 9.86 -4.45
CA VAL A 119 -0.88 11.00 -5.38
C VAL A 119 0.25 11.93 -5.00
N VAL A 120 1.26 11.99 -5.86
CA VAL A 120 2.39 12.92 -5.72
C VAL A 120 2.17 14.09 -6.66
N ARG A 121 2.48 15.30 -6.19
CA ARG A 121 2.36 16.53 -6.96
C ARG A 121 3.71 17.22 -7.00
N PHE A 122 4.12 17.64 -8.18
CA PHE A 122 5.35 18.38 -8.36
C PHE A 122 5.18 19.52 -9.37
N GLU A 123 6.09 20.47 -9.31
CA GLU A 123 6.22 21.57 -10.26
C GLU A 123 7.34 21.22 -11.25
N ASN A 124 7.16 21.61 -12.50
CA ASN A 124 8.07 21.31 -13.61
C ASN A 124 8.08 22.50 -14.58
N GLU A 125 9.23 22.77 -15.19
CA GLU A 125 9.40 23.80 -16.22
C GLU A 125 9.15 23.20 -17.62
N THR A 126 9.71 22.02 -17.91
CA THR A 126 9.50 21.24 -19.14
C THR A 126 8.14 20.55 -19.10
N ASN A 127 7.42 20.51 -20.22
CA ASN A 127 6.13 19.79 -20.31
C ASN A 127 6.28 18.31 -19.95
N VAL A 128 5.25 17.73 -19.32
CA VAL A 128 5.18 16.30 -18.99
C VAL A 128 4.10 15.64 -19.82
N CYS A 129 4.43 14.53 -20.47
CA CYS A 129 3.47 13.75 -21.25
C CYS A 129 2.60 12.86 -20.36
N SER A 130 1.31 12.78 -20.71
CA SER A 130 0.43 11.83 -20.05
C SER A 130 0.81 10.41 -20.46
N SER A 131 0.99 9.54 -19.46
CA SER A 131 1.40 8.16 -19.66
C SER A 131 0.81 7.26 -18.58
N VAL A 132 0.58 6.00 -18.93
CA VAL A 132 0.18 4.96 -17.97
C VAL A 132 1.10 3.77 -18.19
N VAL A 133 1.84 3.40 -17.15
CA VAL A 133 2.86 2.35 -17.21
C VAL A 133 2.66 1.38 -16.06
N SER A 134 2.70 0.09 -16.34
CA SER A 134 2.65 -0.95 -15.30
C SER A 134 4.00 -1.14 -14.62
N SER A 135 3.97 -1.62 -13.37
CA SER A 135 5.16 -1.89 -12.58
C SER A 135 6.09 -2.88 -13.29
N GLY A 136 7.39 -2.64 -13.16
CA GLY A 136 8.42 -3.31 -13.94
C GLY A 136 9.68 -2.44 -14.06
N PRO A 137 10.48 -2.60 -15.11
CA PRO A 137 11.67 -1.79 -15.35
C PRO A 137 11.29 -0.39 -15.83
N LEU A 138 10.92 0.49 -14.91
CA LEU A 138 10.54 1.86 -15.23
C LEU A 138 11.76 2.72 -15.63
N ALA A 139 11.54 3.65 -16.54
CA ALA A 139 12.51 4.64 -16.96
C ALA A 139 11.83 6.01 -17.11
N VAL A 140 12.57 7.06 -16.79
CA VAL A 140 12.16 8.44 -17.00
C VAL A 140 13.01 9.01 -18.13
N SER A 141 12.39 9.58 -19.15
CA SER A 141 13.11 10.08 -20.33
C SER A 141 12.55 11.38 -20.87
N TYR A 142 13.40 12.15 -21.53
CA TYR A 142 13.00 13.30 -22.33
C TYR A 142 12.79 12.87 -23.78
N ASN A 143 11.57 13.07 -24.27
CA ASN A 143 11.16 12.77 -25.64
C ASN A 143 11.30 14.04 -26.50
N ALA A 144 12.40 14.14 -27.25
CA ALA A 144 12.70 15.29 -28.10
C ALA A 144 11.73 15.45 -29.28
N THR A 145 10.92 14.43 -29.61
CA THR A 145 9.93 14.53 -30.70
C THR A 145 8.63 15.19 -30.21
N ALA A 146 8.19 14.82 -29.02
CA ALA A 146 6.97 15.37 -28.40
C ALA A 146 7.24 16.59 -27.50
N ASP A 147 8.52 16.92 -27.28
CA ASP A 147 9.00 17.99 -26.41
C ASP A 147 8.42 17.90 -24.98
N CYS A 148 8.55 16.70 -24.39
CA CYS A 148 8.03 16.42 -23.06
C CYS A 148 8.84 15.37 -22.31
N LEU A 149 8.75 15.39 -20.98
CA LEU A 149 9.21 14.32 -20.09
C LEU A 149 8.15 13.21 -20.05
N GLU A 150 8.58 11.95 -20.14
CA GLU A 150 7.70 10.79 -20.09
C GLU A 150 8.23 9.72 -19.15
N VAL A 151 7.31 8.91 -18.63
CA VAL A 151 7.63 7.67 -17.91
C VAL A 151 7.33 6.51 -18.85
N SER A 152 8.28 5.58 -18.97
CA SER A 152 8.18 4.39 -19.82
C SER A 152 8.54 3.12 -19.04
N GLY A 153 8.11 1.96 -19.53
CA GLY A 153 8.36 0.64 -18.93
C GLY A 153 8.40 -0.46 -19.98
#